data_AF-B7KCI5-F1
#
_entry.id   AF-B7KCI5-F1
#
_cell.length_a   1.000
_cell.length_b   1.000
_cell.length_c   1.000
_cell.angle_alpha   90.00
_cell.angle_beta   90.00
_cell.angle_gamma   90.00
#
_symmetry.space_group_name_H-M   'P 1'
#
loop_
_entity.id
_entity.type
_entity.pdbx_description
1 polymer ?
#
loop_
_entity_poly.entity_id
_entity_poly.type
_entity_poly.pdbx_seq_one_letter_code
_entity_poly.pdbx_strand_id
1 'polypeptide(L)'
;MEIYRRSLDELLARYELEPTLRDVYVEGLTDKVIIEWFLEQCKQTNYAVYDIDTVEIPAELLFSEGLVDNNRSRVIFLALYIEKHLSNSKSVICIADRDFSLILNNENISSKFLLFTDYTSMDIYLFNEVIIEKFCRLVLRIPNLVAKDVLDNLSQVLEELFLIRATNQILKLEMEWLSFDRCCSFKDNLIEFQTEIFIERYLNKNGKIAEKNLFIAKFRELRTSNIIDIRYKIRGKDFLELLCWYIKPYLSKDKRSFSELEVVRGSLLGCLELNFLLQENLFEQLLQRVSS
;
A
#
# COMPACT_ATOMS: atom_id res chain seq x y z
N MET A 1 -24.36 -3.80 11.53
CA MET A 1 -25.10 -3.61 10.27
C MET A 1 -24.43 -4.52 9.26
N GLU A 2 -25.18 -5.43 8.68
CA GLU A 2 -24.67 -6.28 7.60
C GLU A 2 -24.41 -5.38 6.39
N ILE A 3 -23.16 -5.34 5.92
CA ILE A 3 -22.80 -4.56 4.74
C ILE A 3 -23.36 -5.31 3.55
N TYR A 4 -24.29 -4.71 2.83
CA TYR A 4 -24.83 -5.27 1.60
C TYR A 4 -23.70 -5.47 0.58
N ARG A 5 -23.52 -6.70 0.10
CA ARG A 5 -22.54 -7.06 -0.92
C ARG A 5 -23.26 -7.29 -2.24
N ARG A 6 -22.82 -6.61 -3.29
CA ARG A 6 -23.35 -6.81 -4.65
C ARG A 6 -22.74 -8.04 -5.27
N SER A 7 -23.56 -8.87 -5.90
CA SER A 7 -23.06 -9.94 -6.76
C SER A 7 -22.43 -9.36 -8.04
N LEU A 8 -21.60 -10.16 -8.71
CA LEU A 8 -21.02 -9.80 -10.00
C LEU A 8 -22.11 -9.54 -11.06
N ASP A 9 -23.16 -10.35 -11.10
CA ASP A 9 -24.27 -10.20 -12.05
C ASP A 9 -25.06 -8.91 -11.81
N GLU A 10 -25.27 -8.53 -10.55
CA GLU A 10 -25.89 -7.24 -10.19
C GLU A 10 -25.06 -6.06 -10.69
N LEU A 11 -23.73 -6.13 -10.57
CA LEU A 11 -22.83 -5.09 -11.07
C LEU A 11 -22.88 -4.99 -12.60
N LEU A 12 -22.84 -6.11 -13.30
CA LEU A 12 -22.95 -6.12 -14.76
C LEU A 12 -24.27 -5.49 -15.22
N ALA A 13 -25.40 -5.93 -14.65
CA ALA A 13 -26.71 -5.37 -14.98
C ALA A 13 -26.78 -3.86 -14.69
N ARG A 14 -26.20 -3.42 -13.56
CA ARG A 14 -26.14 -2.00 -13.21
C ARG A 14 -25.37 -1.17 -14.23
N TYR A 15 -24.21 -1.65 -14.69
CA TYR A 15 -23.41 -0.92 -15.69
C TYR A 15 -23.98 -0.99 -17.11
N GLU A 16 -24.76 -2.01 -17.43
CA GLU A 16 -25.53 -2.07 -18.68
C GLU A 16 -26.71 -1.09 -18.68
N LEU A 17 -27.44 -1.01 -17.57
CA LEU A 17 -28.63 -0.16 -17.45
C LEU A 17 -28.29 1.32 -17.21
N GLU A 18 -27.19 1.60 -16.52
CA GLU A 18 -26.76 2.96 -16.16
C GLU A 18 -25.31 3.24 -16.65
N PRO A 19 -25.09 3.38 -17.98
CA PRO A 19 -23.74 3.57 -18.55
C PRO A 19 -23.08 4.90 -18.17
N THR A 20 -23.83 5.82 -17.57
CA THR A 20 -23.34 7.11 -17.05
C THR A 20 -22.77 7.02 -15.64
N LEU A 21 -22.93 5.88 -14.95
CA LEU A 21 -22.29 5.68 -13.65
C LEU A 21 -20.77 5.72 -13.79
N ARG A 22 -20.09 6.11 -12.72
CA ARG A 22 -18.63 6.12 -12.61
C ARG A 22 -18.28 5.62 -11.22
N ASP A 23 -18.05 4.32 -11.12
CA ASP A 23 -17.71 3.66 -9.87
C ASP A 23 -16.20 3.38 -9.84
N VAL A 24 -15.59 3.65 -8.68
CA VAL A 24 -14.19 3.34 -8.40
C VAL A 24 -14.14 2.26 -7.32
N TYR A 25 -13.49 1.14 -7.60
CA TYR A 25 -13.24 0.07 -6.63
C TYR A 25 -11.79 0.05 -6.20
N VAL A 26 -11.56 -0.04 -4.90
CA VAL A 26 -10.23 -0.05 -4.28
C VAL A 26 -10.12 -1.19 -3.27
N GLU A 27 -8.91 -1.50 -2.81
CA GLU A 27 -8.69 -2.66 -1.95
C GLU A 27 -9.27 -2.53 -0.56
N GLY A 28 -9.28 -1.32 0.01
CA GLY A 28 -9.71 -1.12 1.38
C GLY A 28 -10.21 0.28 1.70
N LEU A 29 -10.65 0.43 2.95
CA LEU A 29 -11.27 1.66 3.45
C LEU A 29 -10.33 2.86 3.39
N THR A 30 -9.04 2.67 3.70
CA THR A 30 -8.04 3.76 3.66
C THR A 30 -7.89 4.31 2.25
N ASP A 31 -7.72 3.43 1.26
CA ASP A 31 -7.60 3.81 -0.15
C ASP A 31 -8.86 4.55 -0.60
N LYS A 32 -10.02 4.04 -0.19
CA LYS A 32 -11.32 4.65 -0.50
C LYS A 32 -11.36 6.10 -0.02
N VAL A 33 -10.99 6.36 1.24
CA VAL A 33 -10.99 7.70 1.82
C VAL A 33 -10.03 8.63 1.06
N ILE A 34 -8.85 8.15 0.67
CA ILE A 34 -7.88 8.95 -0.10
C ILE A 34 -8.45 9.32 -1.47
N ILE A 35 -9.03 8.35 -2.18
CA ILE A 35 -9.60 8.55 -3.51
C ILE A 35 -10.84 9.46 -3.47
N GLU A 36 -11.75 9.26 -2.52
CA GLU A 36 -12.92 10.13 -2.32
C GLU A 36 -12.46 11.57 -2.06
N TRP A 37 -11.59 11.77 -1.06
CA TRP A 37 -11.07 13.10 -0.73
C TRP A 37 -10.43 13.77 -1.94
N PHE A 38 -9.57 13.06 -2.68
CA PHE A 38 -8.92 13.59 -3.86
C PHE A 38 -9.92 14.04 -4.94
N LEU A 39 -10.89 13.18 -5.27
CA LEU A 39 -11.90 13.50 -6.28
C LEU A 39 -12.81 14.67 -5.85
N GLU A 40 -13.16 14.76 -4.56
CA GLU A 40 -13.86 15.92 -3.99
C GLU A 40 -13.04 17.21 -4.14
N GLN A 41 -11.75 17.18 -3.81
CA GLN A 41 -10.85 18.33 -3.96
C GLN A 41 -10.71 18.77 -5.42
N CYS A 42 -10.75 17.83 -6.36
CA CYS A 42 -10.77 18.08 -7.80
C CYS A 42 -12.14 18.48 -8.35
N LYS A 43 -13.15 18.68 -7.49
CA LYS A 43 -14.52 19.08 -7.85
C LYS A 43 -15.19 18.12 -8.84
N GLN A 44 -14.81 16.85 -8.80
CA GLN A 44 -15.51 15.83 -9.57
C GLN A 44 -16.88 15.61 -8.94
N THR A 45 -17.91 15.51 -9.78
CA THR A 45 -19.29 15.28 -9.37
C THR A 45 -19.81 14.20 -10.32
N ASN A 46 -20.56 13.21 -9.82
CA ASN A 46 -20.92 11.97 -10.53
C ASN A 46 -19.84 10.86 -10.48
N TYR A 47 -19.40 10.51 -9.27
CA TYR A 47 -18.66 9.27 -9.02
C TYR A 47 -19.10 8.64 -7.70
N ALA A 48 -18.78 7.36 -7.50
CA ALA A 48 -18.85 6.69 -6.21
C ALA A 48 -17.62 5.81 -5.99
N VAL A 49 -17.11 5.76 -4.76
CA VAL A 49 -15.94 4.95 -4.42
C VAL A 49 -16.34 3.85 -3.44
N TYR A 50 -15.92 2.63 -3.73
CA TYR A 50 -16.27 1.44 -2.98
C TYR A 50 -15.01 0.66 -2.60
N ASP A 51 -14.96 0.17 -1.37
CA ASP A 51 -14.03 -0.90 -1.03
C ASP A 51 -14.49 -2.21 -1.69
N ILE A 52 -13.53 -3.08 -1.98
CA ILE A 52 -13.81 -4.36 -2.66
C ILE A 52 -14.66 -5.31 -1.81
N ASP A 53 -14.73 -5.11 -0.49
CA ASP A 53 -15.57 -5.92 0.41
C ASP A 53 -17.07 -5.64 0.21
N THR A 54 -17.44 -4.60 -0.54
CA THR A 54 -18.82 -4.35 -1.02
C THR A 54 -19.23 -5.22 -2.21
N VAL A 55 -18.32 -6.03 -2.77
CA VAL A 55 -18.58 -6.93 -3.89
C VAL A 55 -18.38 -8.38 -3.45
N GLU A 56 -19.34 -9.24 -3.78
CA GLU A 56 -19.23 -10.67 -3.53
C GLU A 56 -18.43 -11.33 -4.67
N ILE A 57 -17.21 -11.77 -4.35
CA ILE A 57 -16.33 -12.50 -5.26
C ILE A 57 -15.95 -13.83 -4.58
N PRO A 58 -16.53 -14.95 -5.02
CA PRO A 58 -16.16 -16.28 -4.51
C PRO A 58 -14.67 -16.59 -4.75
N ALA A 59 -14.01 -17.18 -3.75
CA ALA A 59 -12.59 -17.51 -3.82
C ALA A 59 -12.28 -18.50 -4.96
N GLU A 60 -13.22 -19.37 -5.29
CA GLU A 60 -13.11 -20.33 -6.40
C GLU A 60 -12.89 -19.65 -7.75
N LEU A 61 -13.52 -18.47 -7.97
CA LEU A 61 -13.33 -17.70 -9.19
C LEU A 61 -11.92 -17.11 -9.26
N LEU A 62 -11.38 -16.62 -8.14
CA LEU A 62 -10.00 -16.12 -8.06
C LEU A 62 -9.01 -17.23 -8.38
N PHE A 63 -9.18 -18.41 -7.78
CA PHE A 63 -8.29 -19.55 -8.01
C PHE A 63 -8.34 -20.04 -9.46
N SER A 64 -9.50 -19.96 -10.12
CA SER A 64 -9.65 -20.32 -11.53
C SER A 64 -8.82 -19.43 -12.48
N GLU A 65 -8.55 -18.19 -12.06
CA GLU A 65 -7.70 -17.23 -12.77
C GLU A 65 -6.25 -17.21 -12.23
N GLY A 66 -5.89 -18.17 -11.37
CA GLY A 66 -4.55 -18.26 -10.77
C GLY A 66 -4.24 -17.16 -9.74
N LEU A 67 -5.27 -16.49 -9.23
CA LEU A 67 -5.15 -15.44 -8.22
C LEU A 67 -5.31 -16.01 -6.81
N VAL A 68 -4.78 -15.30 -5.81
CA VAL A 68 -4.94 -15.66 -4.39
C VAL A 68 -6.14 -14.93 -3.79
N ASP A 69 -6.75 -15.45 -2.72
CA ASP A 69 -7.88 -14.78 -2.08
C ASP A 69 -7.42 -13.65 -1.15
N ASN A 70 -7.25 -12.46 -1.73
CA ASN A 70 -6.98 -11.21 -1.01
C ASN A 70 -7.61 -10.01 -1.73
N ASN A 71 -7.67 -8.87 -1.05
CA ASN A 71 -8.35 -7.67 -1.55
C ASN A 71 -7.79 -7.19 -2.89
N ARG A 72 -6.45 -7.12 -3.03
CA ARG A 72 -5.76 -6.84 -4.29
C ARG A 72 -6.25 -7.71 -5.44
N SER A 73 -6.23 -9.03 -5.25
CA SER A 73 -6.61 -9.99 -6.28
C SER A 73 -8.09 -9.90 -6.62
N ARG A 74 -8.94 -9.59 -5.64
CA ARG A 74 -10.37 -9.34 -5.86
C ARG A 74 -10.62 -8.10 -6.72
N VAL A 75 -9.89 -7.01 -6.48
CA VAL A 75 -9.96 -5.79 -7.32
C VAL A 75 -9.50 -6.09 -8.74
N ILE A 76 -8.37 -6.78 -8.89
CA ILE A 76 -7.84 -7.18 -10.20
C ILE A 76 -8.84 -8.08 -10.94
N PHE A 77 -9.38 -9.08 -10.25
CA PHE A 77 -10.38 -9.99 -10.81
C PHE A 77 -11.62 -9.23 -11.28
N LEU A 78 -12.13 -8.29 -10.47
CA LEU A 78 -13.29 -7.47 -10.84
C LEU A 78 -13.05 -6.71 -12.14
N ALA A 79 -11.87 -6.09 -12.29
CA ALA A 79 -11.51 -5.37 -13.52
C ALA A 79 -11.54 -6.29 -14.76
N LEU A 80 -10.90 -7.46 -14.67
CA LEU A 80 -10.84 -8.45 -15.74
C LEU A 80 -12.22 -9.03 -16.06
N TYR A 81 -13.01 -9.31 -15.03
CA TYR A 81 -14.35 -9.84 -15.15
C TYR A 81 -15.27 -8.86 -15.88
N ILE A 82 -15.24 -7.58 -15.51
CA ILE A 82 -16.02 -6.54 -16.17
C ILE A 82 -15.54 -6.33 -17.61
N GLU A 83 -14.24 -6.37 -17.89
CA GLU A 83 -13.72 -6.26 -19.26
C GLU A 83 -14.19 -7.40 -20.17
N LYS A 84 -14.24 -8.62 -19.63
CA LYS A 84 -14.72 -9.81 -20.36
C LYS A 84 -16.20 -9.73 -20.73
N HIS A 85 -17.02 -9.10 -19.90
CA HIS A 85 -18.48 -9.06 -20.10
C HIS A 85 -18.97 -7.73 -20.68
N LEU A 86 -18.26 -6.62 -20.44
CA LEU A 86 -18.61 -5.26 -20.89
C LEU A 86 -17.49 -4.67 -21.76
N SER A 87 -17.65 -4.83 -23.08
CA SER A 87 -16.67 -4.40 -24.07
C SER A 87 -16.54 -2.87 -24.21
N ASN A 88 -17.58 -2.09 -23.87
CA ASN A 88 -17.62 -0.63 -24.11
C ASN A 88 -17.96 0.22 -22.89
N SER A 89 -18.04 -0.36 -21.68
CA SER A 89 -18.29 0.48 -20.52
C SER A 89 -17.08 1.39 -20.24
N LYS A 90 -17.33 2.64 -19.85
CA LYS A 90 -16.34 3.56 -19.25
C LYS A 90 -16.63 3.77 -17.75
N SER A 91 -17.56 2.99 -17.20
CA SER A 91 -18.19 3.27 -15.90
C SER A 91 -17.40 2.78 -14.70
N VAL A 92 -16.30 2.04 -14.88
CA VAL A 92 -15.63 1.34 -13.79
C VAL A 92 -14.14 1.58 -13.82
N ILE A 93 -13.58 1.87 -12.65
CA ILE A 93 -12.14 1.99 -12.43
C ILE A 93 -11.80 1.15 -11.21
N CYS A 94 -10.89 0.21 -11.35
CA CYS A 94 -10.37 -0.62 -10.28
C CYS A 94 -8.95 -0.16 -9.99
N ILE A 95 -8.62 0.11 -8.73
CA ILE A 95 -7.27 0.54 -8.31
C ILE A 95 -6.70 -0.51 -7.36
N ALA A 96 -5.60 -1.11 -7.78
CA ALA A 96 -4.87 -2.11 -7.00
C ALA A 96 -3.46 -1.61 -6.64
N ASP A 97 -2.97 -2.04 -5.49
CA ASP A 97 -1.61 -1.81 -5.05
C ASP A 97 -0.62 -2.54 -5.97
N ARG A 98 0.56 -1.94 -6.19
CA ARG A 98 1.61 -2.57 -7.00
C ARG A 98 2.35 -3.67 -6.24
N ASP A 99 2.31 -3.67 -4.91
CA ASP A 99 3.04 -4.58 -4.02
C ASP A 99 4.51 -4.72 -4.45
N PHE A 100 4.94 -5.95 -4.75
CA PHE A 100 6.30 -6.32 -5.16
C PHE A 100 6.43 -6.42 -6.68
N SER A 101 5.42 -6.01 -7.46
CA SER A 101 5.35 -6.33 -8.90
C SER A 101 6.58 -5.85 -9.68
N LEU A 102 7.18 -4.72 -9.27
CA LEU A 102 8.40 -4.19 -9.87
C LEU A 102 9.62 -5.10 -9.66
N ILE A 103 9.77 -5.72 -8.48
CA ILE A 103 10.89 -6.64 -8.21
C ILE A 103 10.61 -8.03 -8.82
N LEU A 104 9.34 -8.44 -8.83
CA LEU A 104 8.95 -9.76 -9.31
C LEU A 104 8.83 -9.83 -10.85
N ASN A 105 8.84 -8.70 -11.57
CA ASN A 105 8.59 -8.62 -13.00
C ASN A 105 7.27 -9.31 -13.43
N ASN A 106 6.25 -9.27 -12.57
CA ASN A 106 5.00 -10.01 -12.74
C ASN A 106 3.85 -9.17 -13.32
N GLU A 107 4.11 -7.99 -13.90
CA GLU A 107 3.08 -7.09 -14.46
C GLU A 107 2.54 -7.55 -15.83
N ASN A 108 2.21 -8.84 -16.00
CA ASN A 108 1.54 -9.33 -17.21
C ASN A 108 0.01 -9.13 -17.18
N ILE A 109 -0.54 -8.60 -16.09
CA ILE A 109 -1.97 -8.34 -15.95
C ILE A 109 -2.27 -6.93 -16.45
N SER A 110 -3.04 -6.82 -17.52
CA SER A 110 -3.53 -5.55 -18.02
C SER A 110 -5.04 -5.61 -18.23
N SER A 111 -5.72 -4.50 -17.92
CA SER A 111 -7.13 -4.30 -18.20
C SER A 111 -7.39 -2.81 -18.39
N LYS A 112 -8.27 -2.44 -19.31
CA LYS A 112 -8.66 -1.03 -19.51
C LYS A 112 -9.35 -0.43 -18.27
N PHE A 113 -9.88 -1.28 -17.38
CA PHE A 113 -10.54 -0.88 -16.14
C PHE A 113 -9.59 -0.85 -14.94
N LEU A 114 -8.37 -1.34 -15.07
CA LEU A 114 -7.42 -1.44 -13.98
C LEU A 114 -6.43 -0.25 -13.99
N LEU A 115 -6.13 0.24 -12.81
CA LEU A 115 -5.03 1.13 -12.48
C LEU A 115 -4.23 0.49 -11.36
N PHE A 116 -2.91 0.70 -11.39
CA PHE A 116 -2.04 0.36 -10.28
C PHE A 116 -1.54 1.63 -9.59
N THR A 117 -1.31 1.57 -8.29
CA THR A 117 -0.55 2.60 -7.58
C THR A 117 0.81 2.83 -8.24
N ASP A 118 1.31 4.06 -8.16
CA ASP A 118 2.63 4.39 -8.71
C ASP A 118 3.73 3.61 -7.95
N TYR A 119 3.59 3.56 -6.63
CA TYR A 119 4.48 2.83 -5.72
C TYR A 119 3.86 1.51 -5.27
N THR A 120 4.40 0.91 -4.21
CA THR A 120 3.97 -0.42 -3.71
C THR A 120 2.55 -0.43 -3.14
N SER A 121 2.06 0.68 -2.58
CA SER A 121 0.73 0.78 -1.98
C SER A 121 0.27 2.23 -1.85
N MET A 122 -1.03 2.46 -1.64
CA MET A 122 -1.59 3.80 -1.41
C MET A 122 -0.97 4.53 -0.20
N ASP A 123 -0.62 3.81 0.86
CA ASP A 123 0.03 4.39 2.07
C ASP A 123 1.38 5.07 1.73
N ILE A 124 2.03 4.73 0.61
CA ILE A 124 3.34 5.31 0.23
C ILE A 124 3.23 6.77 -0.23
N TYR A 125 2.05 7.23 -0.66
CA TYR A 125 1.85 8.65 -0.92
C TYR A 125 1.99 9.52 0.34
N LEU A 126 1.94 8.91 1.54
CA LEU A 126 2.22 9.59 2.82
C LEU A 126 3.72 9.67 3.14
N PHE A 127 4.57 8.92 2.43
CA PHE A 127 6.03 8.98 2.56
C PHE A 127 6.59 10.17 1.76
N ASN A 128 6.33 11.37 2.25
CA ASN A 128 6.69 12.63 1.60
C ASN A 128 7.16 13.66 2.63
N GLU A 129 8.21 14.43 2.30
CA GLU A 129 8.83 15.39 3.21
C GLU A 129 7.84 16.44 3.73
N VAL A 130 6.98 16.99 2.86
CA VAL A 130 5.99 18.00 3.24
C VAL A 130 4.96 17.44 4.21
N ILE A 131 4.49 16.21 3.95
CA ILE A 131 3.50 15.52 4.80
C ILE A 131 4.11 15.23 6.18
N ILE A 132 5.32 14.65 6.21
CA ILE A 132 6.03 14.35 7.46
C ILE A 132 6.33 15.65 8.23
N GLU A 133 6.71 16.73 7.55
CA GLU A 133 6.98 18.01 8.19
C GLU A 133 5.74 18.57 8.87
N LYS A 134 4.59 18.54 8.17
CA LYS A 134 3.29 18.96 8.71
C LYS A 134 2.87 18.10 9.91
N PHE A 135 3.07 16.78 9.80
CA PHE A 135 2.80 15.84 10.89
C PHE A 135 3.68 16.13 12.12
N CYS A 136 4.99 16.26 11.96
CA CYS A 136 5.91 16.56 13.05
C CYS A 136 5.60 17.90 13.73
N ARG A 137 5.33 18.95 12.95
CA ARG A 137 5.11 20.30 13.48
C ARG A 137 3.72 20.53 14.05
N LEU A 138 2.67 20.16 13.33
CA LEU A 138 1.29 20.53 13.69
C LEU A 138 0.63 19.47 14.57
N VAL A 139 0.84 18.20 14.23
CA VAL A 139 0.22 17.08 14.94
C VAL A 139 1.05 16.74 16.18
N LEU A 140 2.32 16.37 16.00
CA LEU A 140 3.18 15.95 17.11
C LEU A 140 3.70 17.14 17.93
N ARG A 141 3.76 18.35 17.35
CA ARG A 141 4.34 19.56 17.97
C ARG A 141 5.79 19.35 18.43
N ILE A 142 6.59 18.74 17.56
CA ILE A 142 8.01 18.43 17.80
C ILE A 142 8.83 19.15 16.71
N PRO A 143 9.04 20.48 16.84
CA PRO A 143 9.60 21.30 15.76
C PRO A 143 11.08 21.01 15.47
N ASN A 144 11.77 20.30 16.37
CA ASN A 144 13.17 19.93 16.20
C ASN A 144 13.34 18.64 15.37
N LEU A 145 12.23 17.96 15.04
CA LEU A 145 12.26 16.76 14.22
C LEU A 145 12.11 17.16 12.74
N VAL A 146 13.23 17.15 12.02
CA VAL A 146 13.31 17.56 10.61
C VAL A 146 12.80 16.43 9.73
N ALA A 147 11.78 16.67 8.90
CA ALA A 147 11.16 15.63 8.09
C ALA A 147 12.11 14.85 7.20
N LYS A 148 13.06 15.54 6.56
CA LYS A 148 14.09 14.90 5.75
C LYS A 148 14.91 13.87 6.53
N ASP A 149 15.37 14.25 7.73
CA ASP A 149 16.15 13.37 8.59
C ASP A 149 15.30 12.16 9.05
N VAL A 150 14.00 12.36 9.29
CA VAL A 150 13.08 11.25 9.59
C VAL A 150 13.02 10.29 8.40
N LEU A 151 12.73 10.80 7.20
CA LEU A 151 12.61 9.97 6.00
C LEU A 151 13.91 9.23 5.66
N ASP A 152 15.06 9.91 5.75
CA ASP A 152 16.37 9.31 5.50
C ASP A 152 16.67 8.17 6.49
N ASN A 153 16.35 8.37 7.77
CA ASN A 153 16.50 7.35 8.81
C ASN A 153 15.59 6.13 8.60
N LEU A 154 14.34 6.36 8.20
CA LEU A 154 13.39 5.28 7.95
C LEU A 154 13.72 4.50 6.68
N SER A 155 14.16 5.20 5.63
CA SER A 155 14.37 4.64 4.27
C SER A 155 15.24 3.39 4.26
N GLN A 156 16.40 3.44 4.93
CA GLN A 156 17.33 2.31 4.94
C GLN A 156 16.72 1.06 5.57
N VAL A 157 16.01 1.22 6.69
CA VAL A 157 15.38 0.09 7.39
C VAL A 157 14.22 -0.45 6.57
N LEU A 158 13.40 0.43 5.99
CA LEU A 158 12.25 0.04 5.19
C LEU A 158 12.64 -0.72 3.93
N GLU A 159 13.74 -0.32 3.28
CA GLU A 159 14.29 -1.08 2.14
C GLU A 159 14.64 -2.51 2.55
N GLU A 160 15.35 -2.68 3.66
CA GLU A 160 15.77 -3.98 4.15
C GLU A 160 14.56 -4.87 4.46
N LEU A 161 13.55 -4.34 5.17
CA LEU A 161 12.32 -5.06 5.49
C LEU A 161 11.57 -5.46 4.22
N PHE A 162 11.45 -4.56 3.24
CA PHE A 162 10.81 -4.82 1.96
C PHE A 162 11.53 -5.95 1.20
N LEU A 163 12.86 -5.89 1.09
CA LEU A 163 13.66 -6.91 0.41
C LEU A 163 13.60 -8.26 1.11
N ILE A 164 13.52 -8.29 2.44
CA ILE A 164 13.32 -9.54 3.21
C ILE A 164 11.94 -10.14 2.89
N ARG A 165 10.88 -9.33 2.80
CA ARG A 165 9.55 -9.81 2.39
C ARG A 165 9.55 -10.32 0.95
N ALA A 166 10.15 -9.55 0.03
CA ALA A 166 10.28 -9.95 -1.36
C ALA A 166 11.03 -11.28 -1.48
N THR A 167 12.10 -11.47 -0.71
CA THR A 167 12.85 -12.73 -0.66
C THR A 167 11.98 -13.90 -0.23
N ASN A 168 11.19 -13.73 0.84
CA ASN A 168 10.22 -14.75 1.29
C ASN A 168 9.22 -15.13 0.18
N GLN A 169 8.70 -14.13 -0.54
CA GLN A 169 7.74 -14.35 -1.61
C GLN A 169 8.36 -15.04 -2.84
N ILE A 170 9.55 -14.61 -3.28
CA ILE A 170 10.23 -15.21 -4.44
C ILE A 170 10.60 -16.66 -4.16
N LEU A 171 11.11 -16.94 -2.96
CA LEU A 171 11.48 -18.29 -2.54
C LEU A 171 10.26 -19.15 -2.17
N LYS A 172 9.05 -18.57 -2.17
CA LYS A 172 7.79 -19.26 -1.82
C LYS A 172 7.89 -20.01 -0.49
N LEU A 173 8.53 -19.38 0.50
CA LEU A 173 8.74 -20.00 1.81
C LEU A 173 7.50 -19.90 2.72
N GLU A 174 6.51 -19.10 2.32
CA GLU A 174 5.21 -18.93 3.00
C GLU A 174 5.35 -18.58 4.48
N MET A 175 6.39 -17.82 4.84
CA MET A 175 6.67 -17.48 6.23
C MET A 175 5.73 -16.40 6.76
N GLU A 176 5.33 -16.56 8.02
CA GLU A 176 4.57 -15.56 8.77
C GLU A 176 5.48 -14.47 9.34
N TRP A 177 5.15 -13.22 9.02
CA TRP A 177 5.94 -12.04 9.39
C TRP A 177 6.30 -11.96 10.89
N LEU A 178 7.52 -11.48 11.16
CA LEU A 178 8.03 -11.22 12.51
C LEU A 178 8.16 -9.69 12.72
N SER A 179 7.68 -9.17 13.85
CA SER A 179 7.90 -7.75 14.21
C SER A 179 9.40 -7.43 14.32
N PHE A 180 9.80 -6.29 13.75
CA PHE A 180 11.19 -5.84 13.65
C PHE A 180 11.64 -5.01 14.85
N ASP A 181 10.74 -4.60 15.74
CA ASP A 181 10.99 -3.67 16.85
C ASP A 181 12.19 -4.09 17.71
N ARG A 182 12.36 -5.40 17.94
CA ARG A 182 13.44 -5.97 18.75
C ARG A 182 14.78 -6.09 18.01
N CYS A 183 14.83 -5.69 16.74
CA CYS A 183 16.03 -5.63 15.92
C CYS A 183 16.37 -4.19 15.53
N CYS A 184 15.61 -3.21 16.00
CA CYS A 184 15.87 -1.79 15.85
C CYS A 184 16.40 -1.21 17.16
N SER A 185 17.41 -0.36 17.07
CA SER A 185 17.92 0.46 18.18
C SER A 185 18.30 1.85 17.71
N PHE A 186 18.31 2.82 18.64
CA PHE A 186 18.84 4.15 18.36
C PHE A 186 20.34 4.19 18.68
N LYS A 187 21.13 4.70 17.74
CA LYS A 187 22.55 4.99 17.93
C LYS A 187 22.88 6.32 17.28
N ASP A 188 23.33 7.29 18.07
CA ASP A 188 23.66 8.65 17.60
C ASP A 188 22.52 9.32 16.79
N ASN A 189 21.27 9.15 17.24
CA ASN A 189 20.03 9.59 16.57
C ASN A 189 19.72 8.92 15.21
N LEU A 190 20.47 7.89 14.83
CA LEU A 190 20.20 7.05 13.68
C LEU A 190 19.54 5.74 14.10
N ILE A 191 18.73 5.17 13.20
CA ILE A 191 18.17 3.83 13.40
C ILE A 191 19.20 2.80 12.98
N GLU A 192 19.63 1.95 13.91
CA GLU A 192 20.43 0.78 13.62
C GLU A 192 19.50 -0.44 13.53
N PHE A 193 19.33 -0.98 12.32
CA PHE A 193 18.59 -2.22 12.09
C PHE A 193 19.54 -3.39 11.90
N GLN A 194 19.39 -4.41 12.76
CA GLN A 194 20.24 -5.59 12.75
C GLN A 194 19.71 -6.64 11.76
N THR A 195 19.90 -6.40 10.45
CA THR A 195 19.36 -7.23 9.35
C THR A 195 19.65 -8.72 9.53
N GLU A 196 20.90 -9.11 9.79
CA GLU A 196 21.28 -10.53 9.88
C GLU A 196 20.60 -11.23 11.07
N ILE A 197 20.51 -10.55 12.21
CA ILE A 197 19.82 -11.04 13.42
C ILE A 197 18.33 -11.15 13.15
N PHE A 198 17.73 -10.19 12.45
CA PHE A 198 16.32 -10.25 12.06
C PHE A 198 16.04 -11.44 11.15
N ILE A 199 16.82 -11.65 10.08
CA ILE A 199 16.66 -12.78 9.15
C ILE A 199 16.76 -14.11 9.90
N GLU A 200 17.76 -14.26 10.79
CA GLU A 200 17.91 -15.49 11.57
C GLU A 200 16.70 -15.75 12.49
N ARG A 201 16.23 -14.72 13.20
CA ARG A 201 15.04 -14.85 14.05
C ARG A 201 13.78 -15.13 13.23
N TYR A 202 13.66 -14.53 12.06
CA TYR A 202 12.53 -14.70 11.16
C TYR A 202 12.45 -16.13 10.62
N LEU A 203 13.58 -16.69 10.18
CA LEU A 203 13.67 -18.08 9.74
C LEU A 203 13.44 -19.06 10.90
N ASN A 204 14.01 -18.79 12.07
CA ASN A 204 13.81 -19.64 13.26
C ASN A 204 12.35 -19.68 13.70
N LYS A 205 11.66 -18.53 13.77
CA LYS A 205 10.21 -18.46 14.09
C LYS A 205 9.39 -19.38 13.18
N ASN A 206 9.77 -19.45 11.90
CA ASN A 206 9.04 -20.17 10.87
C ASN A 206 9.56 -21.60 10.62
N GLY A 207 10.52 -22.09 11.41
CA GLY A 207 11.10 -23.42 11.23
C GLY A 207 11.87 -23.61 9.92
N LYS A 208 12.36 -22.52 9.31
CA LYS A 208 13.06 -22.50 8.00
C LYS A 208 14.56 -22.21 8.12
N ILE A 209 15.17 -22.43 9.29
CA ILE A 209 16.59 -22.09 9.51
C ILE A 209 17.56 -22.81 8.56
N ALA A 210 17.20 -24.00 8.08
CA ALA A 210 17.96 -24.74 7.07
C ALA A 210 18.09 -23.96 5.75
N GLU A 211 17.12 -23.10 5.42
CA GLU A 211 17.11 -22.28 4.20
C GLU A 211 17.95 -20.99 4.32
N LYS A 212 18.62 -20.74 5.46
CA LYS A 212 19.33 -19.49 5.74
C LYS A 212 20.30 -19.07 4.63
N ASN A 213 21.09 -20.00 4.13
CA ASN A 213 22.07 -19.70 3.08
C ASN A 213 21.39 -19.29 1.76
N LEU A 214 20.33 -20.01 1.37
CA LEU A 214 19.53 -19.68 0.19
C LEU A 214 18.85 -18.32 0.34
N PHE A 215 18.27 -18.07 1.51
CA PHE A 215 17.61 -16.81 1.83
C PHE A 215 18.57 -15.63 1.75
N ILE A 216 19.74 -15.72 2.39
CA ILE A 216 20.76 -14.66 2.38
C ILE A 216 21.28 -14.43 0.96
N ALA A 217 21.52 -15.50 0.19
CA ALA A 217 21.97 -15.37 -1.20
C ALA A 217 20.95 -14.58 -2.04
N LYS A 218 19.66 -14.95 -1.95
CA LYS A 218 18.60 -14.26 -2.69
C LYS A 218 18.37 -12.82 -2.21
N PHE A 219 18.40 -12.59 -0.90
CA PHE A 219 18.32 -11.25 -0.33
C PHE A 219 19.44 -10.33 -0.84
N ARG A 220 20.69 -10.82 -0.86
CA ARG A 220 21.84 -10.08 -1.40
C ARG A 220 21.71 -9.80 -2.90
N GLU A 221 21.18 -10.75 -3.66
CA GLU A 221 20.86 -10.55 -5.08
C GLU A 221 19.89 -9.38 -5.27
N LEU A 222 18.76 -9.36 -4.54
CA LEU A 222 17.76 -8.29 -4.66
C LEU A 222 18.27 -6.91 -4.25
N ARG A 223 19.20 -6.86 -3.28
CA ARG A 223 19.83 -5.62 -2.82
C ARG A 223 20.64 -4.92 -3.91
N THR A 224 21.06 -5.64 -4.95
CA THR A 224 21.78 -5.06 -6.09
C THR A 224 20.88 -4.34 -7.11
N SER A 225 19.55 -4.32 -6.89
CA SER A 225 18.60 -3.65 -7.77
C SER A 225 18.79 -2.11 -7.79
N ASN A 226 18.98 -1.56 -8.99
CA ASN A 226 19.21 -0.12 -9.23
C ASN A 226 17.91 0.71 -9.27
N ILE A 227 16.90 0.38 -8.46
CA ILE A 227 15.72 1.24 -8.36
C ILE A 227 16.10 2.47 -7.52
N ILE A 228 16.07 3.64 -8.16
CA ILE A 228 16.58 4.90 -7.59
C ILE A 228 15.62 5.47 -6.55
N ASP A 229 14.32 5.47 -6.83
CA ASP A 229 13.32 5.99 -5.90
C ASP A 229 12.94 4.91 -4.88
N ILE A 230 13.23 5.18 -3.62
CA ILE A 230 13.02 4.23 -2.52
C ILE A 230 11.55 3.91 -2.29
N ARG A 231 10.62 4.77 -2.71
CA ARG A 231 9.17 4.55 -2.54
C ARG A 231 8.69 3.26 -3.22
N TYR A 232 9.39 2.80 -4.26
CA TYR A 232 9.15 1.51 -4.91
C TYR A 232 9.66 0.30 -4.12
N LYS A 233 10.42 0.52 -3.04
CA LYS A 233 10.99 -0.50 -2.15
C LYS A 233 10.57 -0.32 -0.70
N ILE A 234 9.43 0.30 -0.44
CA ILE A 234 8.88 0.46 0.91
C ILE A 234 7.51 -0.18 0.92
N ARG A 235 7.16 -0.94 1.97
CA ARG A 235 5.79 -1.37 2.19
C ARG A 235 5.07 -0.37 3.11
N GLY A 236 3.89 0.11 2.73
CA GLY A 236 3.19 1.18 3.44
C GLY A 236 2.94 0.89 4.93
N LYS A 237 2.48 -0.32 5.25
CA LYS A 237 2.29 -0.73 6.65
C LYS A 237 3.61 -0.77 7.45
N ASP A 238 4.71 -1.22 6.85
CA ASP A 238 6.01 -1.26 7.54
C ASP A 238 6.51 0.18 7.80
N PHE A 239 6.27 1.10 6.85
CA PHE A 239 6.53 2.53 7.05
C PHE A 239 5.78 3.09 8.26
N LEU A 240 4.47 2.85 8.34
CA LEU A 240 3.66 3.35 9.45
C LEU A 240 4.10 2.73 10.79
N GLU A 241 4.38 1.42 10.83
CA GLU A 241 4.86 0.73 12.04
C GLU A 241 6.22 1.28 12.50
N LEU A 242 7.16 1.48 11.56
CA LEU A 242 8.48 2.01 11.89
C LEU A 242 8.42 3.48 12.31
N LEU A 243 7.55 4.29 11.69
CA LEU A 243 7.32 5.67 12.11
C LEU A 243 6.77 5.72 13.53
N CYS A 244 5.78 4.88 13.87
CA CYS A 244 5.26 4.77 15.24
C CYS A 244 6.38 4.42 16.23
N TRP A 245 7.24 3.47 15.89
CA TRP A 245 8.40 3.10 16.70
C TRP A 245 9.38 4.28 16.84
N TYR A 246 9.67 4.99 15.75
CA TYR A 246 10.65 6.06 15.69
C TYR A 246 10.24 7.30 16.50
N ILE A 247 8.96 7.71 16.42
CA ILE A 247 8.50 8.92 17.12
C ILE A 247 8.28 8.70 18.62
N LYS A 248 8.11 7.44 19.05
CA LYS A 248 7.77 7.06 20.43
C LYS A 248 8.64 7.71 21.51
N PRO A 249 9.98 7.81 21.39
CA PRO A 249 10.82 8.47 22.39
C PRO A 249 10.56 9.97 22.54
N TYR A 250 10.01 10.61 21.51
CA TYR A 250 9.75 12.04 21.47
C TYR A 250 8.34 12.40 21.97
N LEU A 251 7.46 11.41 22.19
CA LEU A 251 6.08 11.65 22.61
C LEU A 251 6.00 11.95 24.11
N SER A 252 5.30 13.04 24.43
CA SER A 252 4.89 13.37 25.80
C SER A 252 3.78 12.42 26.30
N LYS A 253 3.54 12.38 27.62
CA LYS A 253 2.55 11.46 28.23
C LYS A 253 1.14 11.62 27.66
N ASP A 254 0.75 12.84 27.29
CA ASP A 254 -0.53 13.21 26.68
C ASP A 254 -0.65 12.80 25.20
N LYS A 255 0.45 12.43 24.54
CA LYS A 255 0.49 12.04 23.12
C LYS A 255 0.77 10.56 22.91
N ARG A 256 0.58 9.72 23.92
CA ARG A 256 0.86 8.28 23.84
C ARG A 256 0.01 7.55 22.79
N SER A 257 -1.16 8.05 22.45
CA SER A 257 -1.99 7.50 21.37
C SER A 257 -1.31 7.53 20.00
N PHE A 258 -0.35 8.45 19.78
CA PHE A 258 0.48 8.47 18.57
C PHE A 258 1.54 7.34 18.52
N SER A 259 1.41 6.32 19.38
CA SER A 259 2.11 5.04 19.21
C SER A 259 1.22 3.95 18.58
N GLU A 260 -0.06 4.26 18.33
CA GLU A 260 -1.01 3.38 17.68
C GLU A 260 -1.05 3.64 16.17
N LEU A 261 -0.97 2.55 15.39
CA LEU A 261 -0.84 2.59 13.93
C LEU A 261 -1.94 3.42 13.26
N GLU A 262 -3.20 3.17 13.60
CA GLU A 262 -4.34 3.84 12.95
C GLU A 262 -4.44 5.32 13.34
N VAL A 263 -3.98 5.70 14.53
CA VAL A 263 -3.91 7.11 14.93
C VAL A 263 -2.86 7.84 14.11
N VAL A 264 -1.68 7.25 13.92
CA VAL A 264 -0.62 7.81 13.08
C VAL A 264 -1.05 7.89 11.63
N ARG A 265 -1.61 6.81 11.07
CA ARG A 265 -2.16 6.78 9.70
C ARG A 265 -3.21 7.87 9.51
N GLY A 266 -4.24 7.92 10.36
CA GLY A 266 -5.31 8.93 10.27
C GLY A 266 -4.79 10.37 10.36
N SER A 267 -3.76 10.59 11.17
CA SER A 267 -3.14 11.91 11.31
C SER A 267 -2.29 12.31 10.11
N LEU A 268 -1.59 11.35 9.49
CA LEU A 268 -0.87 11.56 8.24
C LEU A 268 -1.83 11.83 7.07
N LEU A 269 -2.97 11.14 7.02
CA LEU A 269 -4.03 11.42 6.04
C LEU A 269 -4.51 12.88 6.14
N GLY A 270 -4.68 13.40 7.37
CA GLY A 270 -5.00 14.82 7.59
C GLY A 270 -3.89 15.79 7.17
N CYS A 271 -2.69 15.28 6.89
CA CYS A 271 -1.55 16.04 6.39
C CYS A 271 -1.37 15.93 4.87
N LEU A 272 -2.19 15.13 4.16
CA LEU A 272 -2.16 15.03 2.70
C LEU A 272 -2.34 16.40 2.04
N GLU A 273 -1.65 16.59 0.92
CA GLU A 273 -1.67 17.83 0.14
C GLU A 273 -2.06 17.53 -1.31
N LEU A 274 -3.11 18.20 -1.80
CA LEU A 274 -3.68 17.95 -3.13
C LEU A 274 -2.64 18.12 -4.24
N ASN A 275 -1.84 19.18 -4.16
CA ASN A 275 -0.82 19.52 -5.16
C ASN A 275 0.24 18.43 -5.34
N PHE A 276 0.46 17.61 -4.32
CA PHE A 276 1.37 16.47 -4.41
C PHE A 276 0.71 15.32 -5.18
N LEU A 277 -0.52 14.93 -4.80
CA LEU A 277 -1.22 13.84 -5.50
C LEU A 277 -1.47 14.17 -6.98
N LEU A 278 -1.72 15.44 -7.33
CA LEU A 278 -1.88 15.86 -8.72
C LEU A 278 -0.66 15.62 -9.62
N GLN A 279 0.53 15.41 -9.04
CA GLN A 279 1.76 15.14 -9.79
C GLN A 279 2.02 13.64 -9.96
N GLU A 280 1.22 12.79 -9.31
CA GLU A 280 1.40 11.34 -9.29
C GLU A 280 0.52 10.72 -10.39
N ASN A 281 1.08 9.77 -11.13
CA ASN A 281 0.49 9.29 -12.38
C ASN A 281 -0.81 8.49 -12.17
N LEU A 282 -0.97 7.78 -11.05
CA LEU A 282 -2.24 7.14 -10.69
C LEU A 282 -3.38 8.16 -10.69
N PHE A 283 -3.17 9.29 -10.01
CA PHE A 283 -4.18 10.31 -9.78
C PHE A 283 -4.49 11.10 -11.05
N GLU A 284 -3.48 11.36 -11.88
CA GLU A 284 -3.68 11.94 -13.21
C GLU A 284 -4.60 11.03 -14.06
N GLN A 285 -4.27 9.74 -14.16
CA GLN A 285 -5.06 8.79 -14.94
C GLN A 285 -6.48 8.62 -14.38
N LEU A 286 -6.63 8.60 -13.06
CA LEU A 286 -7.93 8.54 -12.42
C LEU A 286 -8.80 9.74 -12.82
N LEU A 287 -8.27 10.97 -12.74
CA LEU A 287 -9.01 12.17 -13.16
C LEU A 287 -9.42 12.11 -14.63
N GLN A 288 -8.50 11.70 -15.52
CA GLN A 288 -8.79 11.56 -16.94
C GLN A 288 -9.94 10.57 -17.19
N ARG A 289 -9.96 9.44 -16.47
CA ARG A 289 -11.01 8.41 -16.65
C ARG A 289 -12.35 8.84 -16.05
N VAL A 290 -12.36 9.44 -14.85
CA VAL A 290 -13.60 9.90 -14.19
C VAL A 290 -14.23 11.08 -14.95
N SER A 291 -13.42 11.95 -15.56
CA SER A 291 -13.90 13.13 -16.29
C SER A 291 -14.41 12.80 -17.71
N SER A 292 -14.29 11.55 -18.17
CA SER A 292 -14.57 11.12 -19.56
C SER A 292 -15.88 10.36 -19.78
#